data_AF-A0A7W0VDF0-F1
#
_entry.id   AF-A0A7W0VDF0-F1
#
_cell.length_a   1.000
_cell.length_b   1.000
_cell.length_c   1.000
_cell.angle_alpha   90.00
_cell.angle_beta   90.00
_cell.angle_gamma   90.00
#
_symmetry.space_group_name_H-M   'P 1'
#
loop_
_entity.id
_entity.type
_entity.pdbx_description
1 polymer ?
#
loop_
_entity_poly.entity_id
_entity_poly.type
_entity_poly.pdbx_seq_one_letter_code
_entity_poly.pdbx_strand_id
1 'polypeptide(L)'
;MRIVLGLTGLFGLLLIGCTNDPIYLPSPQGIAAGEPGMDGPSEARASIQIPVNTETMEDAADRATRQALLGAAPEIPYVAVGDLEVSVEWLIKNNDPAMPGNARIQLNGANQFFEYDPTLVVLSSDDEAPPSPGLAGDIPLDIPAGGTLSGVFREDELREASIDLDMITRANVNPFRATLVVDKNRTEFSEMNPLTYDDDGEPLPQTAPGLVVPRQAMAQLLRIDLVFKPDRPMVLEYTVRVRDVRGEIVHELALAAFTDPVGMNELQPFMPAPFATAPPVPMP
;
A
#
# COMPACT_ATOMS: atom_id res chain seq x y z
N MET A 1 -55.94 -12.15 46.48
CA MET A 1 -56.15 -11.45 45.20
C MET A 1 -55.15 -10.30 45.18
N ARG A 2 -53.93 -10.49 44.64
CA ARG A 2 -53.49 -10.09 43.28
C ARG A 2 -53.73 -8.57 43.07
N ILE A 3 -52.73 -7.68 42.99
CA ILE A 3 -51.76 -7.52 41.88
C ILE A 3 -50.74 -6.40 42.19
N VAL A 4 -49.45 -6.74 42.03
CA VAL A 4 -48.35 -6.07 41.26
C VAL A 4 -47.88 -4.65 41.65
N LEU A 5 -46.67 -4.58 42.24
CA LEU A 5 -45.76 -3.42 42.14
C LEU A 5 -45.09 -3.45 40.75
N GLY A 6 -45.35 -2.43 39.93
CA GLY A 6 -44.62 -2.21 38.68
C GLY A 6 -43.28 -1.54 38.95
N LEU A 7 -42.19 -2.29 38.77
CA LEU A 7 -40.83 -1.75 38.74
C LEU A 7 -40.48 -1.43 37.28
N THR A 8 -40.62 -0.16 36.90
CA THR A 8 -40.24 0.33 35.57
C THR A 8 -38.71 0.44 35.50
N GLY A 9 -38.05 -0.66 35.12
CA GLY A 9 -36.63 -0.66 34.78
C GLY A 9 -36.42 -0.06 33.39
N LEU A 10 -35.96 1.19 33.34
CA LEU A 10 -35.50 1.81 32.11
C LEU A 10 -34.12 1.24 31.77
N PHE A 11 -34.09 0.16 30.98
CA PHE A 11 -32.87 -0.35 30.36
C PHE A 11 -32.44 0.67 29.29
N GLY A 12 -31.52 1.57 29.65
CA GLY A 12 -30.79 2.40 28.70
C GLY A 12 -29.88 1.50 27.86
N LEU A 13 -30.33 1.15 26.66
CA LEU A 13 -29.48 0.62 25.60
C LEU A 13 -28.47 1.72 25.24
N LEU A 14 -27.28 1.67 25.85
CA LEU A 14 -26.09 2.29 25.28
C LEU A 14 -25.82 1.57 23.95
N LEU A 15 -26.26 2.17 22.86
CA LEU A 15 -25.71 1.92 21.53
C LEU A 15 -24.24 2.33 21.62
N ILE A 16 -23.37 1.36 21.91
CA ILE A 16 -21.96 1.44 21.53
C ILE A 16 -22.00 1.40 20.00
N GLY A 17 -22.20 2.55 19.37
CA GLY A 17 -21.96 2.69 17.94
C GLY A 17 -20.50 2.30 17.72
N CYS A 18 -20.25 1.31 16.87
CA CYS A 18 -18.90 0.97 16.47
C CYS A 18 -18.28 2.22 15.85
N THR A 19 -17.41 2.92 16.58
CA THR A 19 -16.85 4.23 16.19
C THR A 19 -15.83 4.17 15.04
N ASN A 20 -15.60 2.99 14.47
CA ASN A 20 -14.60 2.77 13.43
C ASN A 20 -15.28 2.46 12.09
N ASP A 21 -16.15 3.35 11.65
CA ASP A 21 -16.75 3.26 10.32
C ASP A 21 -15.68 3.54 9.24
N PRO A 22 -15.66 2.76 8.15
CA PRO A 22 -14.71 3.00 7.08
C PRO A 22 -14.99 4.32 6.36
N ILE A 23 -13.93 5.05 6.06
CA ILE A 23 -13.94 6.25 5.21
C ILE A 23 -13.63 5.83 3.77
N TYR A 24 -14.27 6.48 2.81
CA TYR A 24 -14.07 6.26 1.38
C TYR A 24 -13.37 7.48 0.78
N LEU A 25 -12.22 7.24 0.17
CA LEU A 25 -11.38 8.23 -0.50
C LEU A 25 -11.55 8.02 -2.02
N PRO A 26 -12.51 8.70 -2.67
CA PRO A 26 -12.72 8.52 -4.10
C PRO A 26 -11.55 9.11 -4.88
N SER A 27 -11.19 8.46 -6.00
CA SER A 27 -10.28 9.10 -6.95
C SER A 27 -10.89 10.41 -7.45
N PRO A 28 -10.12 11.50 -7.54
CA PRO A 28 -10.62 12.78 -8.04
C PRO A 28 -11.06 12.69 -9.51
N GLN A 29 -10.49 11.76 -10.29
CA GLN A 29 -10.87 11.51 -11.68
C GLN A 29 -10.55 10.07 -12.11
N GLY A 30 -11.27 9.57 -13.10
CA GLY A 30 -10.91 8.32 -13.78
C GLY A 30 -9.59 8.46 -14.54
N ILE A 31 -8.80 7.39 -14.55
CA ILE A 31 -7.51 7.32 -15.24
C ILE A 31 -7.75 6.78 -16.65
N ALA A 32 -7.60 7.63 -17.67
CA ALA A 32 -7.68 7.21 -19.08
C ALA A 32 -6.30 6.77 -19.60
N ALA A 33 -6.24 5.63 -20.28
CA ALA A 33 -5.01 5.07 -20.85
C ALA A 33 -5.29 4.18 -22.06
N GLY A 34 -4.22 3.68 -22.70
CA GLY A 34 -4.29 2.77 -23.84
C GLY A 34 -4.44 3.45 -25.19
N GLU A 35 -4.16 4.75 -25.25
CA GLU A 35 -4.03 5.47 -26.52
C GLU A 35 -2.81 4.93 -27.29
N PRO A 36 -2.88 4.77 -28.62
CA PRO A 36 -1.75 4.28 -29.40
C PRO A 36 -0.54 5.23 -29.30
N GLY A 37 0.58 4.71 -28.80
CA GLY A 37 1.87 5.41 -28.71
C GLY A 37 2.96 4.77 -29.59
N MET A 38 4.16 5.36 -29.61
CA MET A 38 5.31 4.82 -30.35
C MET A 38 5.77 3.46 -29.80
N ASP A 39 5.68 3.26 -28.48
CA ASP A 39 6.16 2.06 -27.78
C ASP A 39 5.01 1.09 -27.43
N GLY A 40 3.83 1.30 -28.00
CA GLY A 40 2.61 0.54 -27.70
C GLY A 40 1.51 1.39 -27.05
N PRO A 41 0.44 0.76 -26.54
CA PRO A 41 -0.63 1.45 -25.81
C PRO A 41 -0.07 2.21 -24.59
N SER A 42 -0.56 3.43 -24.37
CA SER A 42 -0.11 4.25 -23.23
C SER A 42 -0.53 3.64 -21.89
N GLU A 43 0.36 3.75 -20.89
CA GLU A 43 0.03 3.48 -19.49
C GLU A 43 -0.29 4.78 -18.77
N ALA A 44 -1.03 4.69 -17.66
CA ALA A 44 -1.30 5.85 -16.81
C ALA A 44 -1.16 5.50 -15.33
N ARG A 45 -0.82 6.50 -14.52
CA ARG A 45 -0.59 6.37 -13.08
C ARG A 45 -1.50 7.32 -12.31
N ALA A 46 -1.97 6.89 -11.15
CA ALA A 46 -2.58 7.79 -10.19
C ALA A 46 -2.26 7.37 -8.76
N SER A 47 -2.31 8.36 -7.87
CA SER A 47 -1.91 8.21 -6.48
C SER A 47 -2.98 8.79 -5.58
N ILE A 48 -3.29 8.10 -4.48
CA ILE A 48 -4.07 8.65 -3.38
C ILE A 48 -3.24 8.54 -2.10
N GLN A 49 -3.03 9.68 -1.44
CA GLN A 49 -2.45 9.74 -0.12
C GLN A 49 -3.55 9.67 0.93
N ILE A 50 -3.38 8.78 1.91
CA ILE A 50 -4.25 8.70 3.07
C ILE A 50 -3.97 9.93 3.96
N PRO A 51 -4.98 10.74 4.28
CA PRO A 51 -4.82 11.90 5.13
C PRO A 51 -4.71 11.44 6.58
N VAL A 52 -3.50 11.49 7.13
CA VAL A 52 -3.22 11.06 8.50
C VAL A 52 -3.04 12.28 9.39
N ASN A 53 -3.66 12.27 10.57
CA ASN A 53 -3.50 13.28 11.59
C ASN A 53 -2.06 13.31 12.13
N THR A 54 -1.59 14.50 12.50
CA THR A 54 -0.29 14.70 13.15
C THR A 54 -0.18 13.81 14.39
N GLU A 55 0.98 13.16 14.53
CA GLU A 55 1.25 12.33 15.70
C GLU A 55 1.12 13.13 17.00
N THR A 56 0.33 12.62 17.94
CA THR A 56 0.18 13.25 19.25
C THR A 56 1.42 13.05 20.11
N MET A 57 1.64 13.89 21.12
CA MET A 57 2.75 13.70 22.05
C MET A 57 2.65 12.39 22.84
N GLU A 58 1.43 11.92 23.10
CA GLU A 58 1.16 10.65 23.78
C GLU A 58 1.59 9.47 22.89
N ASP A 59 1.17 9.46 21.62
CA ASP A 59 1.57 8.46 20.64
C ASP A 59 3.09 8.40 20.44
N ALA A 60 3.72 9.56 20.33
CA ALA A 60 5.17 9.65 20.18
C ALA A 60 5.90 9.08 21.40
N ALA A 61 5.39 9.32 22.62
CA ALA A 61 5.96 8.78 23.85
C ALA A 61 5.77 7.25 23.96
N ASP A 62 4.60 6.74 23.57
CA ASP A 62 4.30 5.32 23.52
C ASP A 62 5.15 4.60 22.48
N ARG A 63 5.30 5.20 21.29
CA ARG A 63 6.20 4.71 20.23
C ARG A 63 7.66 4.70 20.68
N ALA A 64 8.14 5.76 21.34
CA ALA A 64 9.49 5.79 21.90
C ALA A 64 9.71 4.70 22.97
N THR A 65 8.70 4.43 23.79
CA THR A 65 8.75 3.35 24.78
C THR A 65 8.82 1.98 24.10
N ARG A 66 8.00 1.73 23.08
CA ARG A 66 8.07 0.50 22.27
C ARG A 66 9.41 0.35 21.55
N GLN A 67 9.96 1.44 21.00
CA GLN A 67 11.27 1.45 20.36
C GLN A 67 12.37 1.06 21.33
N ALA A 68 12.34 1.60 22.56
CA ALA A 68 13.33 1.28 23.59
C ALA A 68 13.31 -0.21 23.98
N LEU A 69 12.14 -0.86 23.97
CA LEU A 69 12.00 -2.29 24.21
C LEU A 69 12.59 -3.15 23.09
N LEU A 70 12.59 -2.65 21.85
CA LEU A 70 13.15 -3.35 20.69
C LEU A 70 14.65 -3.16 20.50
N GLY A 71 15.26 -2.18 21.17
CA GLY A 71 16.69 -1.94 21.13
C GLY A 71 17.19 -1.60 19.71
N ALA A 72 18.01 -2.48 19.13
CA ALA A 72 18.65 -2.27 17.84
C ALA A 72 17.74 -2.52 16.62
N ALA A 73 16.47 -2.87 16.83
CA ALA A 73 15.53 -3.00 15.73
C ALA A 73 15.33 -1.65 15.03
N PRO A 74 15.08 -1.64 13.71
CA PRO A 74 14.90 -0.41 12.98
C PRO A 74 13.62 0.33 13.40
N GLU A 75 13.52 1.62 13.06
CA GLU A 75 12.53 2.56 13.61
C GLU A 75 11.08 2.05 13.50
N ILE A 76 10.32 2.19 14.58
CA ILE A 76 8.86 1.99 14.60
C ILE A 76 8.19 3.20 13.92
N PRO A 77 7.36 2.98 12.89
CA PRO A 77 6.58 4.03 12.23
C PRO A 77 5.47 4.55 13.15
N TYR A 78 4.99 5.75 12.88
CA TYR A 78 3.79 6.26 13.54
C TYR A 78 2.55 5.43 13.18
N VAL A 79 2.39 5.09 11.90
CA VAL A 79 1.32 4.20 11.42
C VAL A 79 1.93 2.85 11.03
N ALA A 80 1.72 1.85 11.86
CA ALA A 80 2.23 0.50 11.66
C ALA A 80 1.21 -0.38 10.92
N VAL A 81 1.69 -1.48 10.34
CA VAL A 81 0.82 -2.48 9.73
C VAL A 81 -0.19 -3.00 10.75
N GLY A 82 -1.48 -2.86 10.42
CA GLY A 82 -2.59 -3.25 11.29
C GLY A 82 -3.29 -2.10 12.00
N ASP A 83 -2.72 -0.88 11.97
CA ASP A 83 -3.41 0.32 12.46
C ASP A 83 -4.52 0.77 11.51
N LEU A 84 -4.40 0.44 10.21
CA LEU A 84 -5.41 0.70 9.18
C LEU A 84 -5.79 -0.60 8.46
N GLU A 85 -7.07 -0.73 8.11
CA GLU A 85 -7.56 -1.72 7.14
C GLU A 85 -7.87 -1.01 5.83
N VAL A 86 -7.03 -1.21 4.80
CA VAL A 86 -7.11 -0.50 3.52
C VAL A 86 -7.52 -1.46 2.40
N SER A 87 -8.52 -1.10 1.61
CA SER A 87 -8.88 -1.84 0.40
C SER A 87 -9.11 -0.88 -0.76
N VAL A 88 -8.87 -1.32 -1.99
CA VAL A 88 -9.06 -0.50 -3.19
C VAL A 88 -10.13 -1.15 -4.06
N GLU A 89 -11.28 -0.51 -4.17
CA GLU A 89 -12.33 -0.89 -5.10
C GLU A 89 -12.05 -0.23 -6.46
N TRP A 90 -12.14 -0.99 -7.54
CA TRP A 90 -11.85 -0.49 -8.88
C TRP A 90 -12.86 -0.95 -9.93
N LEU A 91 -12.98 -0.13 -10.98
CA LEU A 91 -13.85 -0.35 -12.13
C LEU A 91 -13.10 0.06 -13.41
N ILE A 92 -12.93 -0.87 -14.33
CA ILE A 92 -12.43 -0.60 -15.68
C ILE A 92 -13.62 -0.47 -16.63
N LYS A 93 -13.57 0.54 -17.50
CA LYS A 93 -14.49 0.73 -18.61
C LYS A 93 -13.75 0.65 -19.94
N ASN A 94 -14.16 -0.26 -20.81
CA ASN A 94 -13.69 -0.31 -22.19
C ASN A 94 -14.52 0.63 -23.07
N ASN A 95 -13.85 1.56 -23.75
CA ASN A 95 -14.52 2.55 -24.59
C ASN A 95 -14.77 2.05 -26.02
N ASP A 96 -14.19 0.92 -26.42
CA ASP A 96 -14.40 0.32 -27.74
C ASP A 96 -15.67 -0.56 -27.74
N PRO A 97 -16.75 -0.17 -28.44
CA PRO A 97 -18.01 -0.92 -28.45
C PRO A 97 -17.96 -2.20 -29.30
N ALA A 98 -16.92 -2.39 -30.11
CA ALA A 98 -16.82 -3.46 -31.10
C ALA A 98 -15.82 -4.54 -30.70
N MET A 99 -14.77 -4.20 -29.95
CA MET A 99 -13.69 -5.13 -29.64
C MET A 99 -13.44 -5.28 -28.13
N PRO A 100 -13.37 -6.53 -27.62
CA PRO A 100 -12.90 -6.77 -26.25
C PRO A 100 -11.42 -6.44 -26.15
N GLY A 101 -10.96 -6.11 -24.94
CA GLY A 101 -9.57 -5.76 -24.67
C GLY A 101 -9.01 -6.43 -23.43
N ASN A 102 -7.70 -6.24 -23.23
CA ASN A 102 -6.98 -6.68 -22.05
C ASN A 102 -6.54 -5.47 -21.24
N ALA A 103 -6.55 -5.61 -19.92
CA ALA A 103 -5.95 -4.61 -19.05
C ALA A 103 -5.24 -5.26 -17.87
N ARG A 104 -4.31 -4.52 -17.28
CA ARG A 104 -3.68 -4.86 -15.99
C ARG A 104 -3.78 -3.66 -15.07
N ILE A 105 -3.96 -3.94 -13.78
CA ILE A 105 -3.83 -2.95 -12.72
C ILE A 105 -2.71 -3.43 -11.81
N GLN A 106 -1.65 -2.64 -11.71
CA GLN A 106 -0.55 -2.89 -10.79
C GLN A 106 -0.69 -1.94 -9.60
N LEU A 107 -0.51 -2.49 -8.39
CA LEU A 107 -0.50 -1.74 -7.15
C LEU A 107 0.93 -1.58 -6.66
N ASN A 108 1.32 -0.34 -6.42
CA ASN A 108 2.52 0.08 -5.71
C ASN A 108 2.08 1.01 -4.56
N GLY A 109 3.03 1.71 -3.94
CA GLY A 109 2.69 2.70 -2.95
C GLY A 109 3.90 3.23 -2.19
N ALA A 110 3.61 4.02 -1.17
CA ALA A 110 4.60 4.50 -0.23
C ALA A 110 4.10 4.34 1.20
N ASN A 111 5.04 4.13 2.12
CA ASN A 111 4.83 4.16 3.55
C ASN A 111 5.53 5.40 4.15
N GLN A 112 5.66 5.47 5.49
CA GLN A 112 6.32 6.59 6.15
C GLN A 112 7.78 6.80 5.73
N PHE A 113 8.48 5.73 5.34
CA PHE A 113 9.92 5.73 5.13
C PHE A 113 10.29 5.68 3.64
N PHE A 114 9.58 4.86 2.85
CA PHE A 114 9.98 4.52 1.49
C PHE A 114 8.81 4.57 0.51
N GLU A 115 9.16 4.91 -0.73
CA GLU A 115 8.30 4.86 -1.91
C GLU A 115 8.79 3.76 -2.85
N TYR A 116 7.85 2.92 -3.30
CA TYR A 116 8.13 1.84 -4.23
C TYR A 116 7.89 2.29 -5.67
N ASP A 117 8.98 2.49 -6.41
CA ASP A 117 8.94 2.58 -7.87
C ASP A 117 9.76 1.43 -8.47
N PRO A 118 9.11 0.41 -9.06
CA PRO A 118 9.81 -0.74 -9.63
C PRO A 118 10.73 -0.36 -10.79
N THR A 119 10.53 0.81 -11.42
CA THR A 119 11.40 1.26 -12.52
C THR A 119 12.77 1.77 -12.03
N LEU A 120 12.89 2.06 -10.74
CA LEU A 120 14.15 2.46 -10.10
C LEU A 120 14.93 1.27 -9.54
N VAL A 121 14.34 0.07 -9.59
CA VAL A 121 14.95 -1.15 -9.07
C VAL A 121 15.67 -1.85 -10.22
N VAL A 122 16.99 -1.75 -10.21
CA VAL A 122 17.88 -2.47 -11.12
C VAL A 122 18.34 -3.75 -10.44
N LEU A 123 17.86 -4.89 -10.95
CA LEU A 123 18.16 -6.22 -10.42
C LEU A 123 19.20 -6.99 -11.24
N SER A 124 19.55 -6.48 -12.42
CA SER A 124 20.59 -7.03 -13.30
C SER A 124 21.07 -5.92 -14.24
N SER A 125 22.29 -6.05 -14.74
CA SER A 125 22.80 -5.22 -15.84
C SER A 125 22.39 -5.74 -17.23
N ASP A 126 21.70 -6.88 -17.28
CA ASP A 126 21.17 -7.47 -18.51
C ASP A 126 19.87 -6.79 -18.92
N ASP A 127 19.82 -6.26 -20.14
CA ASP A 127 18.65 -5.62 -20.73
C ASP A 127 17.51 -6.62 -21.03
N GLU A 128 17.79 -7.94 -20.99
CA GLU A 128 16.77 -9.00 -21.11
C GLU A 128 16.15 -9.40 -19.76
N ALA A 129 16.63 -8.85 -18.64
CA ALA A 129 16.07 -9.15 -17.33
C ALA A 129 14.60 -8.70 -17.23
N PRO A 130 13.71 -9.52 -16.64
CA PRO A 130 12.32 -9.12 -16.47
C PRO A 130 12.25 -7.86 -15.58
N PRO A 131 11.31 -6.94 -15.86
CA PRO A 131 11.13 -5.77 -15.03
C PRO A 131 10.76 -6.18 -13.59
N SER A 132 11.20 -5.37 -12.63
CA SER A 132 10.82 -5.56 -11.23
C SER A 132 9.29 -5.58 -11.08
N PRO A 133 8.73 -6.51 -10.30
CA PRO A 133 7.28 -6.65 -10.17
C PRO A 133 6.69 -5.48 -9.38
N GLY A 134 5.38 -5.24 -9.51
CA GLY A 134 4.67 -4.40 -8.54
C GLY A 134 4.48 -5.09 -7.19
N LEU A 135 4.01 -4.35 -6.20
CA LEU A 135 3.71 -4.93 -4.87
C LEU A 135 2.50 -5.86 -4.92
N ALA A 136 1.51 -5.59 -5.79
CA ALA A 136 0.41 -6.51 -6.04
C ALA A 136 -0.21 -6.30 -7.45
N GLY A 137 -1.03 -7.27 -7.88
CA GLY A 137 -1.79 -7.19 -9.13
C GLY A 137 -0.97 -7.54 -10.37
N ASP A 138 -1.08 -6.70 -11.39
CA ASP A 138 -0.48 -6.87 -12.74
C ASP A 138 -0.91 -8.16 -13.47
N ILE A 139 -2.03 -8.75 -13.07
CA ILE A 139 -2.62 -9.94 -13.70
C ILE A 139 -3.44 -9.51 -14.93
N PRO A 140 -3.38 -10.23 -16.07
CA PRO A 140 -4.24 -9.93 -17.23
C PRO A 140 -5.73 -10.03 -16.90
N LEU A 141 -6.50 -9.04 -17.32
CA LEU A 141 -7.95 -8.97 -17.17
C LEU A 141 -8.61 -8.83 -18.54
N ASP A 142 -9.50 -9.76 -18.89
CA ASP A 142 -10.33 -9.67 -20.08
C ASP A 142 -11.50 -8.71 -19.86
N ILE A 143 -11.57 -7.64 -20.67
CA ILE A 143 -12.60 -6.61 -20.59
C ILE A 143 -13.52 -6.70 -21.81
N PRO A 144 -14.83 -6.92 -21.64
CA PRO A 144 -15.77 -7.00 -22.77
C PRO A 144 -15.80 -5.72 -23.62
N ALA A 145 -16.15 -5.86 -24.90
CA ALA A 145 -16.38 -4.73 -25.79
C ALA A 145 -17.49 -3.81 -25.24
N GLY A 146 -17.20 -2.52 -25.11
CA GLY A 146 -18.10 -1.50 -24.54
C GLY A 146 -18.53 -1.78 -23.10
N GLY A 147 -17.90 -2.75 -22.45
CA GLY A 147 -18.29 -3.27 -21.16
C GLY A 147 -17.47 -2.70 -20.02
N THR A 148 -17.77 -3.18 -18.82
CA THR A 148 -17.05 -2.84 -17.60
C THR A 148 -16.64 -4.09 -16.85
N LEU A 149 -15.54 -4.02 -16.11
CA LEU A 149 -15.11 -5.03 -15.16
C LEU A 149 -14.77 -4.34 -13.83
N SER A 150 -15.24 -4.89 -12.72
CA SER A 150 -14.94 -4.38 -11.39
C SER A 150 -14.22 -5.42 -10.54
N GLY A 151 -13.42 -4.96 -9.59
CA GLY A 151 -12.78 -5.82 -8.61
C GLY A 151 -12.32 -5.03 -7.40
N VAL A 152 -11.60 -5.72 -6.53
CA VAL A 152 -11.11 -5.17 -5.26
C VAL A 152 -9.72 -5.71 -5.00
N PHE A 153 -8.76 -4.82 -4.73
CA PHE A 153 -7.59 -5.20 -3.95
C PHE A 153 -7.98 -5.21 -2.47
N ARG A 154 -7.95 -6.39 -1.88
CA ARG A 154 -8.47 -6.62 -0.53
C ARG A 154 -7.49 -6.15 0.52
N GLU A 155 -8.02 -6.01 1.73
CA GLU A 155 -7.25 -5.63 2.92
C GLU A 155 -6.01 -6.50 3.15
N ASP A 156 -6.13 -7.81 2.91
CA ASP A 156 -4.99 -8.71 3.07
C ASP A 156 -3.93 -8.53 1.98
N GLU A 157 -4.31 -8.16 0.75
CA GLU A 157 -3.37 -7.84 -0.32
C GLU A 157 -2.62 -6.53 -0.03
N LEU A 158 -3.32 -5.49 0.46
CA LEU A 158 -2.70 -4.21 0.82
C LEU A 158 -1.81 -4.31 2.06
N ARG A 159 -2.19 -5.16 3.01
CA ARG A 159 -1.36 -5.51 4.16
C ARG A 159 -0.08 -6.22 3.72
N GLU A 160 -0.19 -7.17 2.80
CA GLU A 160 0.98 -7.86 2.24
C GLU A 160 1.89 -6.86 1.51
N ALA A 161 1.33 -6.01 0.65
CA ALA A 161 2.09 -4.98 -0.06
C ALA A 161 2.85 -4.04 0.89
N SER A 162 2.30 -3.76 2.08
CA SER A 162 2.98 -2.97 3.13
C SER A 162 4.17 -3.73 3.73
N ILE A 163 4.01 -5.03 3.97
CA ILE A 163 5.08 -5.91 4.50
C ILE A 163 6.17 -6.09 3.44
N ASP A 164 5.80 -6.33 2.19
CA ASP A 164 6.74 -6.50 1.07
C ASP A 164 7.58 -5.25 0.86
N LEU A 165 6.98 -4.06 0.95
CA LEU A 165 7.72 -2.81 0.85
C LEU A 165 8.82 -2.72 1.90
N ASP A 166 8.53 -3.03 3.16
CA ASP A 166 9.55 -3.00 4.21
C ASP A 166 10.56 -4.15 4.10
N MET A 167 10.13 -5.32 3.61
CA MET A 167 11.05 -6.41 3.32
C MET A 167 12.04 -6.03 2.21
N ILE A 168 11.58 -5.38 1.15
CA ILE A 168 12.43 -4.93 0.05
C ILE A 168 13.38 -3.83 0.52
N THR A 169 12.86 -2.85 1.25
CA THR A 169 13.59 -1.60 1.56
C THR A 169 14.47 -1.71 2.80
N ARG A 170 13.92 -2.21 3.91
CA ARG A 170 14.62 -2.30 5.20
C ARG A 170 15.30 -3.65 5.38
N ALA A 171 14.69 -4.72 4.87
CA ALA A 171 15.26 -6.06 4.96
C ALA A 171 16.16 -6.44 3.79
N ASN A 172 16.28 -5.59 2.76
CA ASN A 172 17.02 -5.84 1.52
C ASN A 172 16.55 -7.10 0.76
N VAL A 173 15.35 -7.62 0.99
CA VAL A 173 14.88 -8.84 0.31
C VAL A 173 14.68 -8.56 -1.17
N ASN A 174 15.15 -9.46 -2.04
CA ASN A 174 14.90 -9.37 -3.47
C ASN A 174 13.39 -9.18 -3.76
N PRO A 175 12.98 -8.18 -4.58
CA PRO A 175 11.57 -7.90 -4.85
C PRO A 175 10.76 -9.07 -5.41
N PHE A 176 11.36 -9.90 -6.27
CA PHE A 176 10.69 -11.12 -6.75
C PHE A 176 10.45 -12.12 -5.62
N ARG A 177 11.30 -12.16 -4.60
CA ARG A 177 11.11 -13.03 -3.44
C ARG A 177 10.12 -12.46 -2.43
N ALA A 178 10.12 -11.15 -2.24
CA ALA A 178 9.17 -10.49 -1.34
C ALA A 178 7.74 -10.71 -1.84
N THR A 179 7.47 -10.25 -3.06
CA THR A 179 6.13 -10.25 -3.68
C THR A 179 5.54 -11.64 -3.97
N LEU A 180 6.37 -12.69 -4.00
CA LEU A 180 5.92 -14.08 -4.28
C LEU A 180 5.72 -14.92 -3.01
N VAL A 181 6.26 -14.53 -1.85
CA VAL A 181 6.18 -15.32 -0.60
C VAL A 181 5.11 -14.73 0.31
N VAL A 182 3.86 -14.98 -0.07
CA VAL A 182 2.64 -14.55 0.64
C VAL A 182 2.68 -15.02 2.10
N ASP A 183 2.83 -14.09 3.04
CA ASP A 183 2.67 -14.36 4.47
C ASP A 183 2.15 -13.14 5.25
N LYS A 184 0.88 -12.82 5.01
CA LYS A 184 0.12 -11.77 5.73
C LYS A 184 0.11 -11.93 7.26
N ASN A 185 0.43 -13.13 7.76
CA ASN A 185 0.47 -13.45 9.19
C ASN A 185 1.89 -13.41 9.76
N ARG A 186 2.88 -13.02 8.96
CA ARG A 186 4.26 -12.84 9.39
C ARG A 186 4.31 -11.87 10.57
N THR A 187 4.92 -12.33 11.66
CA THR A 187 5.09 -11.55 12.90
C THR A 187 6.42 -10.83 12.97
N GLU A 188 7.37 -11.22 12.12
CA GLU A 188 8.72 -10.64 12.03
C GLU A 188 9.38 -11.04 10.70
N PHE A 189 10.35 -10.26 10.24
CA PHE A 189 11.28 -10.66 9.19
C PHE A 189 12.72 -10.51 9.70
N SER A 190 13.67 -11.22 9.09
CA SER A 190 15.08 -10.96 9.32
C SER A 190 15.60 -10.04 8.23
N GLU A 191 16.41 -9.04 8.61
CA GLU A 191 17.21 -8.33 7.64
C GLU A 191 18.09 -9.32 6.89
N MET A 192 18.32 -9.04 5.61
CA MET A 192 19.20 -9.81 4.74
C MET A 192 20.43 -8.96 4.41
N ASN A 193 21.55 -9.64 4.17
CA ASN A 193 22.70 -8.99 3.58
C ASN A 193 22.31 -8.34 2.24
N PRO A 194 22.96 -7.22 1.86
CA PRO A 194 22.68 -6.54 0.60
C PRO A 194 22.66 -7.49 -0.58
N LEU A 195 21.80 -7.21 -1.56
CA LEU A 195 21.75 -7.98 -2.80
C LEU A 195 23.08 -7.78 -3.55
N THR A 196 23.86 -8.86 -3.65
CA THR A 196 25.12 -8.92 -4.40
C THR A 196 24.96 -9.88 -5.57
N TYR A 197 25.76 -9.68 -6.61
CA TYR A 197 25.71 -10.47 -7.84
C TYR A 197 27.04 -11.21 -8.05
N ASP A 198 27.01 -12.35 -8.72
CA ASP A 198 28.23 -13.03 -9.17
C ASP A 198 28.77 -12.42 -10.48
N ASP A 199 29.85 -13.02 -11.00
CA ASP A 199 30.53 -12.55 -12.22
C ASP A 199 29.64 -12.68 -13.48
N ASP A 200 28.58 -13.48 -13.42
CA ASP A 200 27.61 -13.68 -14.50
C ASP A 200 26.37 -12.78 -14.35
N GLY A 201 26.32 -11.93 -13.31
CA GLY A 201 25.20 -11.01 -13.05
C GLY A 201 24.02 -11.64 -12.32
N GLU A 202 24.16 -12.88 -11.85
CA GLU A 202 23.10 -13.59 -11.14
C GLU A 202 23.12 -13.22 -9.65
N PRO A 203 21.94 -13.04 -9.01
CA PRO A 203 21.88 -12.67 -7.60
C PRO A 203 22.40 -13.80 -6.71
N LEU A 204 23.42 -13.49 -5.91
CA LEU A 204 23.97 -14.41 -4.92
C LEU A 204 22.94 -14.69 -3.79
N PRO A 205 23.00 -15.87 -3.16
CA PRO A 205 22.12 -16.20 -2.05
C PRO A 205 22.24 -15.21 -0.90
N GLN A 206 21.13 -14.53 -0.59
CA GLN A 206 21.05 -13.63 0.56
C GLN A 206 20.98 -14.43 1.87
N THR A 207 21.80 -14.04 2.83
CA THR A 207 21.84 -14.62 4.18
C THR A 207 21.39 -13.59 5.22
N ALA A 208 20.76 -14.06 6.28
CA ALA A 208 20.30 -13.20 7.37
C ALA A 208 21.48 -12.82 8.29
N PRO A 209 21.87 -11.54 8.44
CA PRO A 209 22.80 -11.05 9.46
C PRO A 209 22.37 -11.31 10.91
N GLY A 210 21.12 -11.70 11.16
CA GLY A 210 20.60 -12.02 12.48
C GLY A 210 19.85 -10.87 13.18
N LEU A 211 19.72 -9.70 12.54
CA LEU A 211 18.81 -8.65 13.00
C LEU A 211 17.37 -9.02 12.59
N VAL A 212 16.48 -9.05 13.58
CA VAL A 212 15.06 -9.39 13.41
C VAL A 212 14.23 -8.13 13.57
N VAL A 213 13.37 -7.87 12.59
CA VAL A 213 12.44 -6.74 12.57
C VAL A 213 11.05 -7.26 12.89
N PRO A 214 10.46 -6.88 14.03
CA PRO A 214 9.12 -7.31 14.41
C PRO A 214 8.06 -6.58 13.59
N ARG A 215 6.87 -7.17 13.48
CA ARG A 215 5.72 -6.62 12.75
C ARG A 215 5.34 -5.20 13.17
N GLN A 216 5.47 -4.88 14.45
CA GLN A 216 5.18 -3.54 14.95
C GLN A 216 6.14 -2.46 14.44
N ALA A 217 7.29 -2.84 13.88
CA ALA A 217 8.21 -1.93 13.21
C ALA A 217 7.96 -1.85 11.69
N MET A 218 6.95 -2.58 11.17
CA MET A 218 6.57 -2.55 9.76
C MET A 218 5.58 -1.41 9.51
N ALA A 219 5.82 -0.59 8.50
CA ALA A 219 5.02 0.57 8.17
C ALA A 219 3.86 0.23 7.24
N GLN A 220 2.70 0.81 7.54
CA GLN A 220 1.51 0.72 6.72
C GLN A 220 1.69 1.53 5.42
N LEU A 221 1.13 1.05 4.30
CA LEU A 221 0.99 1.89 3.10
C LEU A 221 0.10 3.10 3.41
N LEU A 222 0.67 4.30 3.23
CA LEU A 222 0.02 5.59 3.44
C LEU A 222 -0.27 6.31 2.12
N ARG A 223 0.33 5.85 1.02
CA ARG A 223 0.03 6.29 -0.33
C ARG A 223 -0.17 5.06 -1.21
N ILE A 224 -1.29 5.04 -1.93
CA ILE A 224 -1.62 3.97 -2.88
C ILE A 224 -1.37 4.49 -4.28
N ASP A 225 -0.49 3.80 -5.01
CA ASP A 225 -0.12 4.16 -6.38
C ASP A 225 -0.61 3.06 -7.32
N LEU A 226 -1.53 3.39 -8.23
CA LEU A 226 -2.04 2.47 -9.23
C LEU A 226 -1.40 2.77 -10.59
N VAL A 227 -0.94 1.72 -11.27
CA VAL A 227 -0.51 1.77 -12.67
C VAL A 227 -1.52 1.00 -13.51
N PHE A 228 -2.17 1.69 -14.44
CA PHE A 228 -3.15 1.13 -15.36
C PHE A 228 -2.53 0.90 -16.73
N LYS A 229 -2.57 -0.36 -17.19
CA LYS A 229 -1.94 -0.82 -18.43
C LYS A 229 -2.96 -1.50 -19.35
N PRO A 230 -3.85 -0.76 -20.01
CA PRO A 230 -4.78 -1.34 -20.97
C PRO A 230 -4.15 -1.48 -22.36
N ASP A 231 -4.61 -2.46 -23.13
CA ASP A 231 -4.16 -2.71 -24.51
C ASP A 231 -4.81 -1.77 -25.55
N ARG A 232 -5.76 -0.93 -25.12
CA ARG A 232 -6.56 -0.01 -25.94
C ARG A 232 -7.19 1.08 -25.07
N PRO A 233 -7.85 2.10 -25.65
CA PRO A 233 -8.49 3.16 -24.89
C PRO A 233 -9.51 2.66 -23.86
N MET A 234 -9.16 2.78 -22.59
CA MET A 234 -9.98 2.40 -21.44
C MET A 234 -9.86 3.43 -20.32
N VAL A 235 -10.77 3.36 -19.35
CA VAL A 235 -10.77 4.21 -18.15
C VAL A 235 -10.79 3.33 -16.91
N LEU A 236 -9.91 3.62 -15.94
CA LEU A 236 -9.92 3.04 -14.60
C LEU A 236 -10.47 4.05 -13.59
N GLU A 237 -11.56 3.70 -12.91
CA GLU A 237 -12.07 4.40 -11.74
C GLU A 237 -11.74 3.59 -10.49
N TYR A 238 -11.44 4.26 -9.37
CA TYR A 238 -11.13 3.58 -8.12
C TYR A 238 -11.49 4.41 -6.90
N THR A 239 -11.70 3.72 -5.77
CA THR A 239 -11.95 4.30 -4.46
C THR A 239 -11.14 3.53 -3.42
N VAL A 240 -10.42 4.26 -2.57
CA VAL A 240 -9.69 3.66 -1.44
C VAL A 240 -10.60 3.69 -0.22
N ARG A 241 -10.97 2.52 0.30
CA ARG A 241 -11.70 2.37 1.56
C ARG A 241 -10.68 2.17 2.67
N VAL A 242 -10.75 2.99 3.71
CA VAL A 242 -9.86 2.94 4.87
C VAL A 242 -10.69 2.80 6.13
N ARG A 243 -10.48 1.75 6.92
CA ARG A 243 -10.94 1.72 8.32
C ARG A 243 -9.77 2.01 9.23
N ASP A 244 -9.96 3.01 10.06
CA ASP A 244 -9.05 3.33 11.14
C ASP A 244 -9.32 2.42 12.34
N VAL A 245 -8.35 1.58 12.71
CA VAL A 245 -8.50 0.65 13.83
C VAL A 245 -8.37 1.39 15.16
N ARG A 246 -7.59 2.48 15.19
CA ARG A 246 -7.38 3.32 16.38
C ARG A 246 -8.41 4.43 16.52
N GLY A 247 -9.04 4.83 15.42
CA GLY A 247 -10.12 5.82 15.36
C GLY A 247 -9.66 7.28 15.39
N GLU A 248 -8.36 7.54 15.32
CA GLU A 248 -7.75 8.87 15.45
C GLU A 248 -6.60 9.14 14.47
N ILE A 249 -6.22 8.15 13.65
CA ILE A 249 -5.17 8.26 12.64
C ILE A 249 -5.69 8.97 11.40
N VAL A 250 -6.84 8.56 10.85
CA VAL A 250 -7.35 9.13 9.60
C VAL A 250 -8.05 10.45 9.89
N HIS A 251 -7.67 11.50 9.17
CA HIS A 251 -8.23 12.83 9.34
C HIS A 251 -9.72 12.87 8.97
N GLU A 252 -10.54 13.56 9.79
CA GLU A 252 -12.00 13.59 9.64
C GLU A 252 -12.48 14.21 8.32
N LEU A 253 -11.78 15.25 7.84
CA LEU A 253 -12.01 15.87 6.52
C LEU A 253 -11.61 15.00 5.33
N ALA A 254 -11.02 13.82 5.55
CA ALA A 254 -10.55 12.93 4.50
C ALA A 254 -9.71 13.69 3.45
N LEU A 255 -9.93 13.47 2.15
CA LEU A 255 -9.17 14.12 1.08
C LEU A 255 -9.31 15.66 1.07
N ALA A 256 -10.37 16.22 1.68
CA ALA A 256 -10.51 17.66 1.79
C ALA A 256 -9.48 18.29 2.74
N ALA A 257 -8.87 17.50 3.65
CA ALA A 257 -7.80 17.99 4.51
C ALA A 257 -6.59 18.54 3.72
N PHE A 258 -6.34 18.03 2.52
CA PHE A 258 -5.23 18.50 1.67
C PHE A 258 -5.51 19.86 0.99
N THR A 259 -6.75 20.34 0.99
CA THR A 259 -7.13 21.62 0.39
C THR A 259 -7.71 22.63 1.39
N ASP A 260 -8.10 22.16 2.58
CA ASP A 260 -8.53 22.99 3.69
C ASP A 260 -7.33 23.55 4.48
N PRO A 261 -7.20 24.87 4.67
CA PRO A 261 -6.06 25.46 5.37
C PRO A 261 -5.90 25.03 6.84
N VAL A 262 -6.99 24.66 7.54
CA VAL A 262 -6.92 24.18 8.92
C VAL A 262 -6.48 22.71 8.90
N GLY A 263 -7.16 21.89 8.08
CA GLY A 263 -6.84 20.47 7.92
C GLY A 263 -5.38 20.25 7.49
N MET A 264 -4.84 21.07 6.58
CA MET A 264 -3.43 20.96 6.17
C MET A 264 -2.43 21.12 7.33
N ASN A 265 -2.75 21.91 8.36
CA ASN A 265 -1.89 22.08 9.54
C ASN A 265 -2.02 20.92 10.54
N GLU A 266 -3.06 20.10 10.39
CA GLU A 266 -3.33 18.94 11.23
C GLU A 266 -2.83 17.64 10.59
N LEU A 267 -2.44 17.66 9.31
CA LEU A 267 -1.88 16.50 8.62
C LEU A 267 -0.43 16.21 8.97
N GLN A 268 -0.14 14.95 9.26
CA GLN A 268 1.21 14.43 9.40
C GLN A 268 1.92 14.49 8.03
N PRO A 269 3.04 15.23 7.89
CA PRO A 269 3.82 15.19 6.67
C PRO A 269 4.54 13.86 6.54
N PHE A 270 4.48 13.27 5.35
CA PHE A 270 5.30 12.12 4.96
C PHE A 270 6.07 12.45 3.69
N MET A 271 7.39 12.29 3.75
CA MET A 271 8.30 12.46 2.63
C MET A 271 9.10 11.17 2.47
N PRO A 272 8.48 10.10 1.94
CA PRO A 272 9.17 8.84 1.73
C PRO A 272 10.37 9.03 0.80
N ALA A 273 11.46 8.33 1.09
CA ALA A 273 12.59 8.27 0.18
C ALA A 273 12.26 7.31 -0.99
N PRO A 274 12.60 7.65 -2.25
CA PRO A 274 12.49 6.68 -3.32
C PRO A 274 13.42 5.51 -3.03
N PHE A 275 12.89 4.30 -3.08
CA PHE A 275 13.73 3.12 -3.02
C PHE A 275 14.41 2.91 -4.37
N ALA A 276 15.73 2.92 -4.37
CA ALA A 276 16.54 2.53 -5.50
C ALA A 276 17.58 1.51 -5.01
N THR A 277 17.73 0.40 -5.75
CA THR A 277 18.86 -0.50 -5.51
C THR A 277 20.13 0.19 -6.01
N ALA A 278 21.24 0.01 -5.30
CA ALA A 278 22.52 0.44 -5.86
C ALA A 278 22.72 -0.29 -7.21
N PRO A 279 23.11 0.41 -8.28
CA PRO A 279 23.39 -0.26 -9.54
C PRO A 279 24.47 -1.32 -9.33
N PRO A 280 24.39 -2.47 -10.02
CA PRO A 280 25.46 -3.45 -9.98
C PRO A 280 26.79 -2.75 -10.31
N VAL A 281 27.83 -3.06 -9.53
CA VAL A 281 29.14 -2.41 -9.69
C VAL A 281 29.64 -2.68 -11.12
N PRO A 282 29.96 -1.64 -11.92
CA PRO A 282 30.46 -1.85 -13.27
C PRO A 282 31.74 -2.68 -13.22
N MET A 283 31.80 -3.76 -13.99
CA MET A 283 33.02 -4.56 -14.09
C MET A 283 34.13 -3.76 -14.79
N PRO A 284 35.39 -3.86 -14.33
CA PRO A 284 36.57 -3.34 -15.03
C PRO A 284 36.95 -4.17 -16.27
#